data_AF-A0A7W7KG79-F1
#
_entry.id   AF-A0A7W7KG79-F1
#
_cell.length_a   1.000
_cell.length_b   1.000
_cell.length_c   1.000
_cell.angle_alpha   90.00
_cell.angle_beta   90.00
_cell.angle_gamma   90.00
#
_symmetry.space_group_name_H-M   'P 1'
#
loop_
_entity.id
_entity.type
_entity.pdbx_description
1 polymer ?
#
loop_
_entity_poly.entity_id
_entity_poly.type
_entity_poly.pdbx_seq_one_letter_code
_entity_poly.pdbx_strand_id
1 'polypeptide(L)'
;MDNNKKTISRSLVREYQPARLELNDYTLMVAKSVLDDLWKERLDSRGRFYEGHRDGSAKFASLLAQRLFGGKLCGNQNHSFVELPDGKIIDLNDDQRYVAALGSDAHARDDIHMMNHETRASFGSCVPRIERWAQRAVEACPKSFAITAKTDFSLKRDFEPSR
;
A
#
# COMPACT_ATOMS: atom_id res chain seq x y z
N MET A 1 26.18 -15.43 -6.50
CA MET A 1 24.79 -15.66 -6.06
C MET A 1 23.95 -14.54 -6.65
N ASP A 2 23.33 -14.77 -7.80
CA ASP A 2 22.46 -13.78 -8.43
C ASP A 2 21.15 -13.71 -7.66
N ASN A 3 21.12 -12.84 -6.64
CA ASN A 3 19.89 -12.33 -6.08
C ASN A 3 19.24 -11.46 -7.16
N ASN A 4 18.53 -12.10 -8.09
CA ASN A 4 17.67 -11.44 -9.05
C ASN A 4 16.57 -10.74 -8.24
N LYS A 5 16.87 -9.52 -7.76
CA LYS A 5 15.94 -8.66 -7.00
C LYS A 5 14.78 -8.42 -7.95
N LYS A 6 13.69 -9.17 -7.75
CA LYS A 6 12.46 -8.97 -8.53
C LYS A 6 12.03 -7.53 -8.30
N THR A 7 12.17 -6.68 -9.31
CA THR A 7 11.73 -5.29 -9.32
C THR A 7 10.23 -5.25 -9.57
N ILE A 8 9.44 -4.47 -8.81
CA ILE A 8 8.00 -4.34 -9.13
C ILE A 8 7.83 -3.73 -10.52
N SER A 9 6.79 -4.13 -11.25
CA SER A 9 6.53 -3.57 -12.59
C SER A 9 6.31 -2.06 -12.51
N ARG A 10 6.53 -1.37 -13.65
CA ARG A 10 6.16 0.05 -13.75
C ARG A 10 4.65 0.24 -13.59
N SER A 11 3.84 -0.73 -14.05
CA SER A 11 2.38 -0.69 -13.91
C SER A 11 1.93 -0.67 -12.45
N LEU A 12 2.56 -1.47 -11.57
CA LEU A 12 2.19 -1.49 -10.14
C LEU A 12 2.34 -0.11 -9.46
N VAL A 13 3.27 0.70 -9.96
CA VAL A 13 3.50 2.08 -9.48
C VAL A 13 2.64 3.10 -10.21
N ARG A 14 2.47 2.97 -11.53
CA ARG A 14 1.82 3.99 -12.36
C ARG A 14 0.30 3.91 -12.35
N GLU A 15 -0.24 2.72 -12.26
CA GLU A 15 -1.64 2.44 -12.51
C GLU A 15 -2.40 2.21 -11.20
N TYR A 16 -3.66 2.64 -11.21
CA TYR A 16 -4.62 2.30 -10.18
C TYR A 16 -4.89 0.81 -10.20
N GLN A 17 -4.60 0.14 -9.09
CA GLN A 17 -4.90 -1.27 -8.91
C GLN A 17 -6.34 -1.45 -8.40
N PRO A 18 -7.00 -2.57 -8.72
CA PRO A 18 -8.32 -2.87 -8.20
C PRO A 18 -8.28 -3.21 -6.71
N ALA A 19 -9.34 -2.83 -6.00
CA ALA A 19 -9.54 -3.17 -4.60
C ALA A 19 -10.04 -4.61 -4.42
N ARG A 20 -9.69 -5.21 -3.28
CA ARG A 20 -10.22 -6.51 -2.81
C ARG A 20 -11.22 -6.34 -1.66
N LEU A 21 -11.12 -5.24 -0.92
CA LEU A 21 -11.97 -4.90 0.20
C LEU A 21 -12.53 -3.48 0.02
N GLU A 22 -13.77 -3.28 0.45
CA GLU A 22 -14.31 -1.95 0.67
C GLU A 22 -13.48 -1.22 1.72
N LEU A 23 -13.19 0.07 1.48
CA LEU A 23 -12.52 0.91 2.45
C LEU A 23 -13.54 1.45 3.47
N ASN A 24 -13.41 1.03 4.71
CA ASN A 24 -14.14 1.57 5.86
C ASN A 24 -13.30 1.38 7.14
N ASP A 25 -13.77 1.91 8.27
CA ASP A 25 -13.01 1.88 9.53
C ASP A 25 -12.70 0.44 9.99
N TYR A 26 -13.61 -0.50 9.76
CA TYR A 26 -13.40 -1.90 10.12
C TYR A 26 -12.30 -2.55 9.29
N THR A 27 -12.35 -2.41 7.96
CA THR A 27 -11.34 -3.01 7.08
C THR A 27 -9.98 -2.33 7.24
N LEU A 28 -9.96 -1.02 7.54
CA LEU A 28 -8.74 -0.29 7.88
C LEU A 28 -8.11 -0.79 9.19
N MET A 29 -8.92 -1.00 10.24
CA MET A 29 -8.48 -1.59 11.50
C MET A 29 -7.87 -2.98 11.28
N VAL A 30 -8.53 -3.84 10.50
CA VAL A 30 -8.00 -5.17 10.16
C VAL A 30 -6.68 -5.06 9.40
N ALA A 31 -6.59 -4.16 8.42
CA ALA A 31 -5.35 -3.94 7.66
C ALA A 31 -4.18 -3.50 8.56
N LYS A 32 -4.43 -2.59 9.52
CA LYS A 32 -3.43 -2.15 10.51
C LYS A 32 -2.99 -3.30 11.42
N SER A 33 -3.94 -4.10 11.94
CA SER A 33 -3.61 -5.27 12.76
C SER A 33 -2.77 -6.30 12.00
N VAL A 34 -3.11 -6.57 10.75
CA VAL A 34 -2.36 -7.48 9.88
C VAL A 34 -0.96 -6.93 9.56
N LEU A 35 -0.84 -5.62 9.37
CA LEU A 35 0.45 -4.95 9.19
C LEU A 35 1.34 -5.07 10.43
N ASP A 36 0.78 -4.94 11.64
CA ASP A 36 1.53 -5.13 12.89
C ASP A 36 2.12 -6.54 12.96
N ASP A 37 1.33 -7.57 12.66
CA ASP A 37 1.81 -8.96 12.70
C ASP A 37 2.84 -9.24 11.60
N LEU A 38 2.64 -8.68 10.41
CA LEU A 38 3.64 -8.68 9.34
C LEU A 38 4.95 -8.06 9.82
N TRP A 39 4.87 -6.90 10.49
CA TRP A 39 6.05 -6.17 10.91
C TRP A 39 6.81 -6.89 12.03
N LYS A 40 6.10 -7.48 12.99
CA LYS A 40 6.68 -8.37 14.01
C LYS A 40 7.44 -9.53 13.36
N GLU A 41 6.82 -10.24 12.41
CA GLU A 41 7.50 -11.33 11.67
C GLU A 41 8.75 -10.81 10.94
N ARG A 42 8.67 -9.60 10.36
CA ARG A 42 9.80 -9.01 9.64
C ARG A 42 10.96 -8.67 10.57
N LEU A 43 10.69 -8.11 11.74
CA LEU A 43 11.71 -7.78 12.72
C LEU A 43 12.36 -9.05 13.29
N ASP A 44 11.56 -10.05 13.62
CA ASP A 44 12.03 -11.36 14.09
C ASP A 44 12.97 -12.02 13.08
N SER A 45 12.61 -12.01 11.78
CA SER A 45 13.47 -12.51 10.69
C SER A 45 14.83 -11.80 10.57
N ARG A 46 15.02 -10.68 11.26
CA ARG A 46 16.23 -9.86 11.30
C ARG A 46 16.90 -9.87 12.68
N GLY A 47 16.44 -10.71 13.62
CA GLY A 47 16.93 -10.73 15.00
C GLY A 47 16.63 -9.44 15.76
N ARG A 48 15.53 -8.75 15.42
CA ARG A 48 15.08 -7.53 16.08
C ARG A 48 13.77 -7.77 16.81
N PHE A 49 13.58 -7.07 17.92
CA PHE A 49 12.35 -7.12 18.69
C PHE A 49 11.38 -6.02 18.25
N TYR A 50 10.08 -6.26 18.41
CA TYR A 50 9.04 -5.27 18.16
C TYR A 50 8.87 -4.37 19.38
N GLU A 51 9.04 -3.06 19.19
CA GLU A 51 9.02 -2.05 20.26
C GLU A 51 7.65 -1.35 20.41
N GLY A 52 6.59 -1.92 19.83
CA GLY A 52 5.24 -1.33 19.88
C GLY A 52 4.97 -0.27 18.81
N HIS A 53 5.87 -0.10 17.84
CA HIS A 53 5.71 0.82 16.71
C HIS A 53 6.16 0.17 15.39
N ARG A 54 5.73 0.77 14.27
CA ARG A 54 5.93 0.27 12.92
C ARG A 54 6.91 1.13 12.11
N ASP A 55 7.85 1.80 12.77
CA ASP A 55 8.85 2.64 12.11
C ASP A 55 9.63 1.84 11.05
N GLY A 56 9.69 2.37 9.82
CA GLY A 56 10.35 1.73 8.68
C GLY A 56 9.50 0.68 7.94
N SER A 57 8.25 0.46 8.33
CA SER A 57 7.33 -0.44 7.63
C SER A 57 6.65 0.17 6.41
N ALA A 58 6.88 1.46 6.09
CA ALA A 58 6.19 2.24 5.06
C ALA A 58 5.92 1.48 3.75
N LYS A 59 6.93 0.78 3.23
CA LYS A 59 6.78 -0.01 1.98
C LYS A 59 5.86 -1.20 2.12
N PHE A 60 5.88 -1.88 3.27
CA PHE A 60 4.95 -2.97 3.54
C PHE A 60 3.54 -2.43 3.72
N ALA A 61 3.41 -1.29 4.43
CA ALA A 61 2.16 -0.59 4.65
C ALA A 61 1.48 -0.19 3.33
N SER A 62 2.20 0.51 2.44
CA SER A 62 1.66 0.97 1.16
C SER A 62 1.36 -0.18 0.19
N LEU A 63 2.21 -1.22 0.13
CA LEU A 63 1.92 -2.40 -0.68
C LEU A 63 0.69 -3.17 -0.17
N LEU A 64 0.55 -3.33 1.15
CA LEU A 64 -0.60 -3.99 1.76
C LEU A 64 -1.87 -3.18 1.49
N ALA A 65 -1.83 -1.87 1.73
CA ALA A 65 -2.94 -0.97 1.45
C ALA A 65 -3.36 -1.04 -0.02
N GLN A 66 -2.42 -0.98 -0.96
CA GLN A 66 -2.73 -1.05 -2.39
C GLN A 66 -3.39 -2.38 -2.74
N ARG A 67 -2.91 -3.47 -2.13
CA ARG A 67 -3.43 -4.80 -2.41
C ARG A 67 -4.84 -5.03 -1.86
N LEU A 68 -5.20 -4.35 -0.77
CA LEU A 68 -6.51 -4.47 -0.13
C LEU A 68 -7.52 -3.48 -0.71
N PHE A 69 -7.14 -2.23 -0.86
CA PHE A 69 -8.06 -1.14 -1.18
C PHE A 69 -7.88 -0.58 -2.59
N GLY A 70 -6.98 -1.18 -3.38
CA GLY A 70 -6.67 -0.70 -4.72
C GLY A 70 -5.85 0.58 -4.66
N GLY A 71 -5.96 1.42 -5.68
CA GLY A 71 -5.26 2.70 -5.69
C GLY A 71 -3.89 2.63 -6.37
N LYS A 72 -3.21 3.77 -6.36
CA LYS A 72 -1.87 3.96 -6.92
C LYS A 72 -0.84 4.11 -5.80
N LEU A 73 0.29 3.41 -5.91
CA LEU A 73 1.42 3.64 -5.01
C LEU A 73 2.02 5.01 -5.25
N CYS A 74 2.08 5.80 -4.18
CA CYS A 74 2.67 7.13 -4.14
C CYS A 74 3.69 7.21 -3.01
N GLY A 75 4.52 8.24 -3.02
CA GLY A 75 5.50 8.46 -1.97
C GLY A 75 6.62 9.39 -2.39
N ASN A 76 7.56 9.53 -1.47
CA ASN A 76 8.82 10.24 -1.63
C ASN A 76 9.95 9.42 -0.99
N GLN A 77 11.12 10.02 -0.82
CA GLN A 77 12.29 9.34 -0.27
C GLN A 77 12.11 8.88 1.19
N ASN A 78 11.20 9.50 1.94
CA ASN A 78 11.01 9.28 3.37
C ASN A 78 9.80 8.36 3.67
N HIS A 79 8.74 8.45 2.87
CA HIS A 79 7.49 7.74 3.14
C HIS A 79 6.75 7.32 1.87
N SER A 80 5.91 6.30 1.98
CA SER A 80 5.09 5.80 0.88
C SER A 80 3.68 5.48 1.36
N PHE A 81 2.70 5.77 0.52
CA PHE A 81 1.27 5.67 0.79
C PHE A 81 0.52 5.28 -0.49
N VAL A 82 -0.81 5.22 -0.42
CA VAL A 82 -1.67 4.93 -1.56
C VAL A 82 -2.60 6.11 -1.82
N GLU A 83 -2.75 6.48 -3.09
CA GLU A 83 -3.75 7.44 -3.56
C GLU A 83 -4.88 6.71 -4.28
N LEU A 84 -6.13 7.06 -3.98
CA LEU A 84 -7.33 6.55 -4.63
C LEU A 84 -7.72 7.42 -5.84
N PRO A 85 -8.53 6.92 -6.79
CA PRO A 85 -8.94 7.69 -7.96
C PRO A 85 -9.67 9.01 -7.66
N ASP A 86 -10.30 9.12 -6.50
CA ASP A 86 -10.97 10.34 -6.01
C ASP A 86 -10.02 11.30 -5.26
N GLY A 87 -8.71 11.00 -5.24
CA GLY A 87 -7.67 11.79 -4.59
C GLY A 87 -7.51 11.54 -3.10
N LYS A 88 -8.29 10.65 -2.49
CA LYS A 88 -8.10 10.27 -1.07
C LYS A 88 -6.80 9.50 -0.88
N ILE A 89 -6.20 9.66 0.29
CA ILE A 89 -4.98 8.97 0.68
C ILE A 89 -5.31 7.85 1.67
N ILE A 90 -4.66 6.69 1.48
CA ILE A 90 -4.62 5.61 2.45
C ILE A 90 -3.18 5.46 2.92
N ASP A 91 -2.98 5.59 4.23
CA ASP A 91 -1.69 5.41 4.88
C ASP A 91 -1.88 4.62 6.17
N LEU A 92 -1.46 3.35 6.19
CA LEU A 92 -1.59 2.49 7.37
C LEU A 92 -0.63 2.88 8.51
N ASN A 93 0.27 3.84 8.26
CA ASN A 93 1.20 4.38 9.25
C ASN A 93 0.91 5.84 9.60
N ASP A 94 -0.24 6.39 9.21
CA ASP A 94 -0.64 7.76 9.51
C ASP A 94 -0.57 8.11 11.02
N ASP A 95 -0.82 7.11 11.86
CA ASP A 95 -0.74 7.19 13.33
C ASP A 95 0.67 7.00 13.92
N GLN A 96 1.68 6.73 13.09
CA GLN A 96 3.04 6.48 13.56
C GLN A 96 3.80 7.79 13.79
N ARG A 97 4.57 7.83 14.88
CA ARG A 97 5.35 9.01 15.28
C ARG A 97 6.27 9.52 14.18
N TYR A 98 6.91 8.63 13.42
CA TYR A 98 7.81 9.04 12.34
C TYR A 98 7.06 9.76 11.20
N VAL A 99 5.81 9.38 10.92
CA VAL A 99 4.99 10.04 9.90
C VAL A 99 4.58 11.42 10.37
N ALA A 100 4.16 11.56 11.63
CA ALA A 100 3.87 12.85 12.23
C ALA A 100 5.08 13.80 12.18
N ALA A 101 6.30 13.27 12.36
CA ALA A 101 7.53 14.05 12.28
C ALA A 101 7.85 14.57 10.86
N LEU A 102 7.31 13.95 9.80
CA LEU A 102 7.45 14.43 8.43
C LEU A 102 6.50 15.60 8.11
N GLY A 103 5.43 15.79 8.90
CA GLY A 103 4.47 16.88 8.70
C GLY A 103 3.86 16.88 7.30
N SER A 104 3.86 18.04 6.64
CA SER A 104 3.34 18.20 5.26
C SER A 104 4.05 17.32 4.24
N ASP A 105 5.28 16.91 4.52
CA ASP A 105 6.08 16.10 3.59
C ASP A 105 5.72 14.62 3.64
N ALA A 106 4.92 14.17 4.63
CA ALA A 106 4.49 12.79 4.76
C ALA A 106 3.80 12.27 3.48
N HIS A 107 2.98 13.12 2.85
CA HIS A 107 2.21 12.76 1.66
C HIS A 107 2.60 13.55 0.41
N ALA A 108 3.79 14.18 0.42
CA ALA A 108 4.35 14.80 -0.77
C ALA A 108 4.72 13.74 -1.81
N ARG A 109 4.38 13.99 -3.08
CA ARG A 109 4.64 13.05 -4.18
C ARG A 109 5.97 13.35 -4.89
N ASP A 110 6.77 12.31 -5.05
CA ASP A 110 7.95 12.29 -5.92
C ASP A 110 7.82 11.11 -6.90
N ASP A 111 7.13 11.36 -8.00
CA ASP A 111 6.89 10.35 -9.05
C ASP A 111 8.22 9.89 -9.70
N ILE A 112 9.26 10.72 -9.69
CA ILE A 112 10.60 10.36 -10.20
C ILE A 112 11.23 9.32 -9.27
N HIS A 113 11.20 9.56 -7.96
CA HIS A 113 11.66 8.61 -6.95
C HIS A 113 10.89 7.28 -7.05
N MET A 114 9.57 7.33 -7.14
CA MET A 114 8.76 6.10 -7.25
C MET A 114 9.04 5.30 -8.53
N MET A 115 9.44 5.97 -9.60
CA MET A 115 9.82 5.34 -10.87
C MET A 115 11.27 4.83 -10.93
N ASN A 116 12.11 5.24 -9.97
CA ASN A 116 13.49 4.83 -9.88
C ASN A 116 13.62 3.29 -9.75
N HIS A 117 14.61 2.72 -10.44
CA HIS A 117 14.83 1.27 -10.45
C HIS A 117 15.12 0.72 -9.05
N GLU A 118 15.94 1.38 -8.26
CA GLU A 118 16.30 0.96 -6.91
C GLU A 118 15.11 1.01 -5.97
N THR A 119 14.32 2.09 -6.03
CA THR A 119 13.06 2.19 -5.28
C THR A 119 12.16 1.00 -5.62
N ARG A 120 11.90 0.74 -6.91
CA ARG A 120 11.08 -0.39 -7.33
C ARG A 120 11.66 -1.76 -6.97
N ALA A 121 12.98 -1.92 -6.99
CA ALA A 121 13.65 -3.15 -6.53
C ALA A 121 13.48 -3.33 -5.01
N SER A 122 13.53 -2.23 -4.27
CA SER A 122 13.32 -2.18 -2.82
C SER A 122 11.89 -2.59 -2.45
N PHE A 123 10.88 -2.10 -3.18
CA PHE A 123 9.49 -2.56 -3.08
C PHE A 123 9.35 -4.03 -3.47
N GLY A 124 10.00 -4.44 -4.56
CA GLY A 124 9.85 -5.80 -5.08
C GLY A 124 10.44 -6.88 -4.16
N SER A 125 11.43 -6.51 -3.33
CA SER A 125 11.90 -7.38 -2.23
C SER A 125 10.87 -7.62 -1.12
N CYS A 126 9.83 -6.76 -1.02
CA CYS A 126 8.77 -6.84 -0.02
C CYS A 126 7.56 -7.65 -0.53
N VAL A 127 7.26 -7.58 -1.84
CA VAL A 127 6.09 -8.20 -2.49
C VAL A 127 5.87 -9.67 -2.14
N PRO A 128 6.88 -10.57 -2.09
CA PRO A 128 6.65 -11.98 -1.79
C PRO A 128 5.94 -12.24 -0.45
N ARG A 129 6.03 -11.32 0.51
CA ARG A 129 5.32 -11.41 1.79
C ARG A 129 3.91 -10.87 1.70
N ILE A 130 3.69 -9.83 0.90
CA ILE A 130 2.45 -9.05 0.88
C ILE A 130 1.24 -9.90 0.50
N GLU A 131 1.34 -10.79 -0.49
CA GLU A 131 0.16 -11.56 -0.93
C GLU A 131 -0.44 -12.41 0.18
N ARG A 132 0.39 -13.11 0.95
CA ARG A 132 -0.07 -13.93 2.08
C ARG A 132 -0.75 -13.07 3.15
N TRP A 133 -0.18 -11.91 3.45
CA TRP A 133 -0.74 -11.01 4.47
C TRP A 133 -2.01 -10.31 3.99
N ALA A 134 -2.07 -9.90 2.72
CA ALA A 134 -3.29 -9.37 2.12
C ALA A 134 -4.41 -10.42 2.14
N GLN A 135 -4.09 -11.69 1.84
CA GLN A 135 -5.07 -12.78 1.93
C GLN A 135 -5.59 -12.95 3.36
N ARG A 136 -4.72 -12.91 4.37
CA ARG A 136 -5.13 -12.96 5.78
C ARG A 136 -6.08 -11.82 6.17
N ALA A 137 -5.82 -10.60 5.70
CA ALA A 137 -6.73 -9.48 5.95
C ALA A 137 -8.10 -9.68 5.31
N VAL A 138 -8.14 -10.20 4.08
CA VAL A 138 -9.40 -10.54 3.39
C VAL A 138 -10.19 -11.60 4.17
N GLU A 139 -9.52 -12.65 4.64
CA GLU A 139 -10.14 -13.74 5.42
C GLU A 139 -10.62 -13.28 6.81
N ALA A 140 -9.96 -12.31 7.41
CA ALA A 140 -10.34 -11.72 8.69
C ALA A 140 -11.53 -10.74 8.58
N CYS A 141 -11.91 -10.34 7.36
CA CYS A 141 -13.04 -9.45 7.12
C CYS A 141 -14.34 -10.24 6.87
N PRO A 142 -15.50 -9.71 7.31
CA PRO A 142 -16.80 -10.17 6.84
C PRO A 142 -16.85 -10.22 5.31
N LYS A 143 -17.44 -11.29 4.77
CA LYS A 143 -17.59 -11.46 3.32
C LYS A 143 -18.35 -10.32 2.65
N SER A 144 -19.20 -9.60 3.39
CA SER A 144 -19.92 -8.42 2.91
C SER A 144 -19.01 -7.25 2.51
N PHE A 145 -17.77 -7.20 3.02
CA PHE A 145 -16.79 -6.18 2.65
C PHE A 145 -15.88 -6.60 1.51
N ALA A 146 -15.96 -7.85 1.04
CA ALA A 146 -15.16 -8.32 -0.08
C ALA A 146 -15.70 -7.77 -1.41
N ILE A 147 -14.82 -7.12 -2.17
CA ILE A 147 -15.13 -6.67 -3.53
C ILE A 147 -14.88 -7.86 -4.46
N THR A 148 -15.96 -8.51 -4.89
CA THR A 148 -15.87 -9.48 -6.00
C THR A 148 -15.61 -8.71 -7.29
N ALA A 149 -14.80 -9.27 -8.20
CA ALA A 149 -14.36 -8.64 -9.46
C ALA A 149 -15.51 -8.48 -10.49
N LYS A 150 -16.60 -7.83 -10.09
CA LYS A 150 -17.73 -7.39 -10.92
C LYS A 150 -17.98 -5.90 -10.72
N THR A 151 -16.97 -5.09 -10.98
CA THR A 151 -17.21 -3.67 -11.25
C THR A 151 -16.32 -3.27 -12.40
N ASP A 152 -16.92 -3.34 -13.59
CA ASP A 152 -16.39 -2.78 -14.81
C ASP A 152 -16.20 -1.27 -14.58
N PHE A 153 -14.95 -0.81 -14.44
CA PHE A 153 -14.60 0.61 -14.36
C PHE A 153 -14.72 1.25 -15.76
N SER A 154 -15.87 1.09 -16.41
CA SER A 154 -16.24 1.85 -17.59
C SER A 154 -16.98 3.11 -17.11
N LEU A 155 -16.25 4.01 -16.45
CA LEU A 155 -16.66 5.42 -16.41
C LEU A 155 -16.40 5.97 -17.80
N LYS A 156 -17.43 5.89 -18.65
CA LYS A 156 -17.55 6.67 -19.87
C LYS A 156 -17.28 8.14 -19.51
N ARG A 157 -16.25 8.70 -20.12
CA ARG A 157 -16.06 10.16 -20.21
C ARG A 157 -17.12 10.69 -21.16
N ASP A 158 -18.28 11.01 -20.63
CA ASP A 158 -19.19 11.95 -21.29
C ASP A 158 -18.69 13.36 -20.95
N PHE A 159 -17.71 13.82 -21.73
CA PHE A 159 -17.34 15.22 -21.81
C PHE A 159 -17.65 15.67 -23.23
N GLU A 160 -18.92 15.97 -23.49
CA GLU A 160 -19.27 16.83 -24.63
C GLU A 160 -18.93 18.27 -24.25
N PRO A 161 -18.05 18.97 -25.00
CA PRO A 161 -18.02 20.41 -24.90
C PRO A 161 -19.22 20.97 -25.66
N SER A 162 -20.19 21.47 -24.91
CA SER A 162 -21.27 22.30 -25.46
C SER A 162 -20.72 23.67 -25.89
N ARG A 163 -20.71 23.87 -27.21
CA ARG A 163 -20.65 25.12 -28.02
C ARG A 163 -19.38 25.97 -27.97
#